data_AF-A0A435ANT9-F1
#
_entry.id   AF-A0A435ANT9-F1
#
_cell.length_a   1.000
_cell.length_b   1.000
_cell.length_c   1.000
_cell.angle_alpha   90.00
_cell.angle_beta   90.00
_cell.angle_gamma   90.00
#
_symmetry.space_group_name_H-M   'P 1'
#
loop_
_entity.id
_entity.type
_entity.pdbx_description
1 polymer ?
#
loop_
_entity_poly.entity_id
_entity_poly.type
_entity_poly.pdbx_seq_one_letter_code
_entity_poly.pdbx_strand_id
1 'polypeptide(L)'
;FGSILAMMAALLFGAAILIFVAANWEAIPRLVRVAALFAVIVAGYVGGAVLKTRDHGAIGEALWIVAAAAFGGSIALIGQMYHLTGDEASALLTWGAGTALAAVALRSNPLTVASLGIADAWLLLKWGGFFRRSEFPHLFAAIALVLFAISFWTRSRAARHLIILSVLFYLVLLSMDHNTLQVSVPLTFVSALLFAAAVFAAAPVDRIVQLGGRLPLHALIGFLTGMAMIQFELADEASYNGAFAIASAVALAAIVAAIMLGGRESRGLRWVAYAGFAFELAIIYVVMLQSMLGTAGFFLAAAVLLGIMALVIIRVEKRMNAPTTEGAKA
;
A
#
# COMPACT_ATOMS: atom_id res chain seq x y z
N PHE A 1 -5.15 21.07 16.17
CA PHE A 1 -4.63 19.93 16.93
C PHE A 1 -5.64 19.34 17.92
N GLY A 2 -6.41 20.17 18.65
CA GLY A 2 -7.40 19.68 19.64
C GLY A 2 -8.40 18.64 19.11
N SER A 3 -8.91 18.80 17.88
CA SER A 3 -9.81 17.80 17.25
C SER A 3 -9.15 16.44 17.02
N ILE A 4 -7.87 16.40 16.63
CA ILE A 4 -7.11 15.15 16.44
C ILE A 4 -6.87 14.48 17.79
N LEU A 5 -6.44 15.24 18.79
CA LEU A 5 -6.22 14.72 20.14
C LEU A 5 -7.53 14.20 20.76
N ALA A 6 -8.65 14.90 20.53
CA ALA A 6 -9.97 14.43 20.96
C ALA A 6 -10.38 13.13 20.26
N MET A 7 -10.12 12.97 18.96
CA MET A 7 -10.35 11.70 18.25
C MET A 7 -9.47 10.57 18.80
N MET A 8 -8.18 10.83 19.04
CA MET A 8 -7.27 9.84 19.63
C MET A 8 -7.72 9.42 21.03
N ALA A 9 -8.06 10.39 21.89
CA ALA A 9 -8.54 10.14 23.24
C ALA A 9 -9.85 9.36 23.23
N ALA A 10 -10.79 9.71 22.34
CA ALA A 10 -12.04 8.99 22.18
C ALA A 10 -11.81 7.54 21.73
N LEU A 11 -10.90 7.32 20.76
CA LEU A 11 -10.55 5.98 20.28
C LEU A 11 -9.94 5.11 21.39
N LEU A 12 -8.99 5.66 22.16
CA LEU A 12 -8.38 4.98 23.31
C LEU A 12 -9.40 4.67 24.40
N PHE A 13 -10.30 5.61 24.69
CA PHE A 13 -11.37 5.41 25.67
C PHE A 13 -12.36 4.33 25.22
N GLY A 14 -12.76 4.34 23.94
CA GLY A 14 -13.59 3.30 23.35
C GLY A 14 -12.93 1.92 23.42
N ALA A 15 -11.64 1.84 23.08
CA ALA A 15 -10.86 0.60 23.22
C ALA A 15 -10.78 0.13 24.68
N ALA A 16 -10.52 1.04 25.63
CA ALA A 16 -10.48 0.72 27.05
C ALA A 16 -11.83 0.17 27.56
N ILE A 17 -12.95 0.74 27.14
CA ILE A 17 -14.29 0.23 27.47
C ILE A 17 -14.45 -1.19 26.91
N LEU A 18 -14.11 -1.41 25.65
CA LEU A 18 -14.23 -2.73 25.01
C LEU A 18 -13.38 -3.78 25.74
N ILE A 19 -12.12 -3.45 26.08
CA ILE A 19 -11.22 -4.34 26.82
C ILE A 19 -11.75 -4.60 28.23
N PHE A 20 -12.21 -3.57 28.95
CA PHE A 20 -12.77 -3.72 30.29
C PHE A 20 -14.00 -4.63 30.29
N VAL A 21 -14.90 -4.45 29.31
CA VAL A 21 -16.07 -5.31 29.13
C VAL A 21 -15.64 -6.74 28.78
N ALA A 22 -14.67 -6.91 27.88
CA ALA A 22 -14.11 -8.21 27.53
C ALA A 22 -13.39 -8.91 28.70
N ALA A 23 -12.77 -8.15 29.62
CA ALA A 23 -12.11 -8.69 30.81
C ALA A 23 -13.12 -9.17 31.87
N ASN A 24 -14.27 -8.50 31.98
CA ASN A 24 -15.35 -8.88 32.91
C ASN A 24 -16.40 -9.80 32.26
N TRP A 25 -16.06 -10.38 31.11
CA TRP A 25 -17.02 -11.02 30.21
C TRP A 25 -17.70 -12.21 30.85
N GLU A 26 -17.00 -13.07 31.61
CA GLU A 26 -17.60 -14.30 32.17
C GLU A 26 -18.69 -14.05 33.21
N ALA A 27 -18.64 -12.94 33.95
CA ALA A 27 -19.55 -12.65 35.06
C ALA A 27 -20.93 -12.11 34.64
N ILE A 28 -21.09 -11.65 33.38
CA ILE A 28 -22.28 -10.91 32.94
C ILE A 28 -23.24 -11.86 32.18
N PRO A 29 -24.57 -11.83 32.41
CA PRO A 29 -25.53 -12.61 31.62
C PRO A 29 -25.51 -12.22 30.13
N ARG A 30 -25.68 -13.19 29.22
CA ARG A 30 -25.51 -13.00 27.76
C ARG A 30 -26.35 -11.86 27.19
N LEU A 31 -27.64 -11.78 27.56
CA LEU A 31 -28.55 -10.75 27.06
C LEU A 31 -28.11 -9.34 27.49
N VAL A 32 -27.56 -9.22 28.70
CA VAL A 32 -27.05 -7.95 29.24
C VAL A 32 -25.80 -7.51 28.48
N ARG A 33 -24.90 -8.44 28.11
CA ARG A 33 -23.73 -8.12 27.27
C ARG A 33 -24.15 -7.52 25.94
N VAL A 34 -25.07 -8.18 25.24
CA VAL A 34 -25.58 -7.72 23.95
C VAL A 34 -26.26 -6.36 24.10
N ALA A 35 -27.15 -6.21 25.08
CA ALA A 35 -27.82 -4.94 25.35
C ALA A 35 -26.82 -3.81 25.65
N ALA A 36 -25.77 -4.07 26.42
CA ALA A 36 -24.72 -3.09 26.73
C ALA A 36 -23.93 -2.68 25.48
N LEU A 37 -23.55 -3.63 24.62
CA LEU A 37 -22.87 -3.33 23.35
C LEU A 37 -23.74 -2.43 22.45
N PHE A 38 -25.02 -2.77 22.27
CA PHE A 38 -25.96 -1.94 21.54
C PHE A 38 -26.14 -0.56 22.19
N ALA A 39 -26.24 -0.50 23.52
CA ALA A 39 -26.37 0.77 24.24
C ALA A 39 -25.17 1.69 24.02
N VAL A 40 -23.94 1.16 24.03
CA VAL A 40 -22.72 1.94 23.75
C VAL A 40 -22.73 2.49 22.31
N ILE A 41 -23.10 1.65 21.33
CA ILE A 41 -23.18 2.08 19.93
C ILE A 41 -24.22 3.17 19.75
N VAL A 42 -25.43 2.97 20.29
CA VAL A 42 -26.52 3.95 20.21
C VAL A 42 -26.15 5.24 20.93
N ALA A 43 -25.59 5.16 22.13
CA ALA A 43 -25.13 6.33 22.88
C ALA A 43 -24.04 7.10 22.14
N GLY A 44 -23.11 6.41 21.48
CA GLY A 44 -22.08 7.05 20.65
C GLY A 44 -22.65 7.77 19.43
N TYR A 45 -23.54 7.12 18.67
CA TYR A 45 -24.15 7.75 17.49
C TYR A 45 -25.11 8.90 17.83
N VAL A 46 -26.05 8.65 18.77
CA VAL A 46 -27.03 9.65 19.21
C VAL A 46 -26.35 10.76 19.98
N GLY A 47 -25.47 10.43 20.92
CA GLY A 47 -24.70 11.41 21.68
C GLY A 47 -23.85 12.28 20.76
N GLY A 48 -23.19 11.68 19.75
CA GLY A 48 -22.44 12.44 18.75
C GLY A 48 -23.32 13.37 17.93
N ALA A 49 -24.53 12.95 17.55
CA ALA A 49 -25.49 13.78 16.83
C ALA A 49 -26.00 14.96 17.68
N VAL A 50 -26.30 14.72 18.97
CA VAL A 50 -26.72 15.77 19.92
C VAL A 50 -25.58 16.76 20.19
N LEU A 51 -24.33 16.32 20.29
CA LEU A 51 -23.21 17.24 20.48
C LEU A 51 -22.93 18.08 19.23
N LYS A 52 -23.18 17.52 18.05
CA LYS A 52 -23.05 18.26 16.78
C LYS A 52 -24.12 19.35 16.64
N THR A 53 -25.32 19.19 17.20
CA THR A 53 -26.33 20.25 17.23
C THR A 53 -26.04 21.33 18.29
N ARG A 54 -25.21 21.02 19.29
CA ARG A 54 -24.77 21.94 20.36
C ARG A 54 -23.44 22.62 20.08
N ASP A 55 -23.06 22.76 18.81
CA ASP A 55 -21.82 23.43 18.35
C ASP A 55 -20.50 22.75 18.80
N HIS A 56 -20.56 21.53 19.35
CA HIS A 56 -19.38 20.73 19.72
C HIS A 56 -19.04 19.72 18.61
N GLY A 57 -18.93 20.20 17.37
CA GLY A 57 -18.82 19.34 16.18
C GLY A 57 -17.64 18.35 16.23
N ALA A 58 -16.48 18.76 16.76
CA ALA A 58 -15.30 17.89 16.85
C ALA A 58 -15.49 16.70 17.82
N ILE A 59 -16.17 16.92 18.95
CA ILE A 59 -16.46 15.87 19.92
C ILE A 59 -17.55 14.95 19.37
N GLY A 60 -18.53 15.51 18.66
CA GLY A 60 -19.57 14.72 17.97
C GLY A 60 -18.98 13.72 16.96
N GLU A 61 -18.05 14.18 16.12
CA GLU A 61 -17.35 13.31 15.17
C GLU A 61 -16.49 12.25 15.87
N ALA A 62 -15.85 12.59 17.00
CA ALA A 62 -15.09 11.64 17.80
C ALA A 62 -15.98 10.55 18.40
N LEU A 63 -17.16 10.90 18.92
CA LEU A 63 -18.14 9.94 19.43
C LEU A 63 -18.66 9.00 18.34
N TRP A 64 -18.83 9.49 17.11
CA TRP A 64 -19.20 8.66 15.97
C TRP A 64 -18.11 7.66 15.58
N ILE A 65 -16.84 8.06 15.65
CA ILE A 65 -15.71 7.14 15.46
C ILE A 65 -15.70 6.06 16.55
N VAL A 66 -15.96 6.44 17.81
CA VAL A 66 -16.08 5.48 18.91
C VAL A 66 -17.25 4.53 18.69
N ALA A 67 -18.40 5.02 18.24
CA ALA A 67 -19.55 4.18 17.92
C ALA A 67 -19.23 3.17 16.79
N ALA A 68 -18.53 3.62 15.74
CA ALA A 68 -18.09 2.74 14.66
C ALA A 68 -17.07 1.68 15.15
N ALA A 69 -16.13 2.06 16.01
CA ALA A 69 -15.18 1.11 16.62
C ALA A 69 -15.90 0.12 17.55
N ALA A 70 -16.84 0.59 18.36
CA ALA A 70 -17.67 -0.24 19.23
C ALA A 70 -18.52 -1.23 18.41
N PHE A 71 -19.03 -0.81 17.24
CA PHE A 71 -19.72 -1.70 16.32
C PHE A 71 -18.82 -2.84 15.81
N GLY A 72 -17.61 -2.53 15.33
CA GLY A 72 -16.64 -3.55 14.93
C GLY A 72 -16.26 -4.50 16.06
N GLY A 73 -15.96 -3.96 17.25
CA GLY A 73 -15.66 -4.75 18.44
C GLY A 73 -16.83 -5.63 18.88
N SER A 74 -18.06 -5.15 18.75
CA SER A 74 -19.27 -5.92 19.04
C SER A 74 -19.43 -7.12 18.12
N ILE A 75 -19.14 -6.97 16.82
CA ILE A 75 -19.16 -8.10 15.86
C ILE A 75 -18.20 -9.20 16.31
N ALA A 76 -16.97 -8.84 16.66
CA ALA A 76 -15.97 -9.80 17.13
C ALA A 76 -16.39 -10.51 18.43
N LEU A 77 -16.85 -9.75 19.42
CA LEU A 77 -17.28 -10.29 20.71
C LEU A 77 -18.52 -11.20 20.61
N ILE A 78 -19.49 -10.82 19.77
CA ILE A 78 -20.67 -11.66 19.50
C ILE A 78 -20.25 -12.93 18.75
N GLY A 79 -19.35 -12.83 17.77
CA GLY A 79 -18.79 -13.97 17.05
C GLY A 79 -18.14 -14.98 17.98
N GLN A 80 -17.30 -14.51 18.92
CA GLN A 80 -16.70 -15.34 19.95
C GLN A 80 -17.75 -15.95 20.89
N MET A 81 -18.73 -15.17 21.37
CA MET A 81 -19.75 -15.63 22.32
C MET A 81 -20.64 -16.76 21.75
N TYR A 82 -20.98 -16.70 20.47
CA TYR A 82 -21.81 -17.70 19.81
C TYR A 82 -20.99 -18.77 19.07
N HIS A 83 -19.66 -18.79 19.21
CA HIS A 83 -18.77 -19.70 18.48
C HIS A 83 -19.05 -19.73 16.98
N LEU A 84 -19.32 -18.56 16.40
CA LEU A 84 -19.59 -18.46 14.97
C LEU A 84 -18.31 -18.76 14.21
N THR A 85 -18.28 -19.89 13.50
CA THR A 85 -17.22 -20.26 12.56
C THR A 85 -17.39 -19.43 11.28
N GLY A 86 -17.05 -18.14 11.35
CA GLY A 86 -17.15 -17.20 10.24
C GLY A 86 -15.77 -16.77 9.72
N ASP A 87 -15.71 -16.42 8.44
CA ASP A 87 -14.53 -15.79 7.85
C ASP A 87 -14.34 -14.39 8.46
N GLU A 88 -13.18 -14.13 9.06
CA GLU A 88 -12.83 -12.82 9.64
C GLU A 88 -13.00 -11.69 8.60
N ALA A 89 -12.74 -11.97 7.32
CA ALA A 89 -12.92 -11.00 6.26
C ALA A 89 -14.40 -10.60 6.06
N SER A 90 -15.35 -11.49 6.31
CA SER A 90 -16.78 -11.16 6.25
C SER A 90 -17.21 -10.21 7.39
N ALA A 91 -16.60 -10.36 8.57
CA ALA A 91 -16.82 -9.46 9.69
C ALA A 91 -16.30 -8.05 9.38
N LEU A 92 -15.11 -7.94 8.78
CA LEU A 92 -14.56 -6.66 8.33
C LEU A 92 -15.44 -5.99 7.26
N LEU A 93 -15.98 -6.75 6.29
CA LEU A 93 -16.92 -6.18 5.30
C LEU A 93 -18.18 -5.64 5.96
N THR A 94 -18.75 -6.38 6.91
CA THR A 94 -19.94 -5.97 7.65
C THR A 94 -19.65 -4.70 8.47
N TRP A 95 -18.49 -4.66 9.11
CA TRP A 95 -18.04 -3.49 9.86
C TRP A 95 -17.84 -2.26 8.95
N GLY A 96 -17.15 -2.44 7.82
CA GLY A 96 -16.91 -1.41 6.82
C GLY A 96 -18.22 -0.88 6.23
N ALA A 97 -19.15 -1.78 5.86
CA ALA A 97 -20.46 -1.40 5.33
C ALA A 97 -21.29 -0.61 6.35
N GLY A 98 -21.35 -1.05 7.61
CA GLY A 98 -22.05 -0.30 8.67
C GLY A 98 -21.43 1.08 8.92
N THR A 99 -20.09 1.16 8.88
CA THR A 99 -19.36 2.43 9.01
C THR A 99 -19.60 3.37 7.82
N ALA A 100 -19.64 2.83 6.59
CA ALA A 100 -19.97 3.59 5.38
C ALA A 100 -21.41 4.11 5.42
N LEU A 101 -22.37 3.29 5.83
CA LEU A 101 -23.78 3.69 5.99
C LEU A 101 -23.91 4.81 7.03
N ALA A 102 -23.23 4.68 8.17
CA ALA A 102 -23.18 5.74 9.17
C ALA A 102 -22.55 7.03 8.61
N ALA A 103 -21.46 6.92 7.82
CA ALA A 103 -20.82 8.06 7.16
C ALA A 103 -21.79 8.80 6.23
N VAL A 104 -22.60 8.07 5.46
CA VAL A 104 -23.62 8.63 4.55
C VAL A 104 -24.75 9.29 5.33
N ALA A 105 -25.30 8.60 6.32
CA ALA A 105 -26.43 9.08 7.12
C ALA A 105 -26.07 10.34 7.92
N LEU A 106 -24.88 10.38 8.51
CA LEU A 106 -24.41 11.45 9.39
C LEU A 106 -23.60 12.52 8.66
N ARG A 107 -23.34 12.32 7.35
CA ARG A 107 -22.49 13.17 6.50
C ARG A 107 -21.14 13.47 7.16
N SER A 108 -20.45 12.42 7.61
CA SER A 108 -19.20 12.51 8.38
C SER A 108 -17.96 12.24 7.53
N ASN A 109 -17.03 13.20 7.54
CA ASN A 109 -15.73 13.04 6.89
C ASN A 109 -14.85 11.98 7.56
N PRO A 110 -14.67 12.00 8.90
CA PRO A 110 -13.90 10.97 9.60
C PRO A 110 -14.45 9.56 9.41
N LEU A 111 -15.77 9.36 9.42
CA LEU A 111 -16.36 8.03 9.20
C LEU A 111 -16.11 7.50 7.78
N THR A 112 -16.05 8.38 6.77
CA THR A 112 -15.68 7.95 5.41
C THR A 112 -14.24 7.45 5.37
N VAL A 113 -13.33 8.15 6.06
CA VAL A 113 -11.92 7.75 6.16
C VAL A 113 -11.78 6.46 6.97
N ALA A 114 -12.51 6.31 8.08
CA ALA A 114 -12.52 5.08 8.86
C ALA A 114 -13.04 3.89 8.04
N SER A 115 -14.11 4.08 7.28
CA SER A 115 -14.64 3.04 6.39
C SER A 115 -13.64 2.61 5.32
N LEU A 116 -12.85 3.54 4.77
CA LEU A 116 -11.76 3.21 3.85
C LEU A 116 -10.66 2.42 4.56
N GLY A 117 -10.24 2.83 5.75
CA GLY A 117 -9.23 2.10 6.52
C GLY A 117 -9.66 0.66 6.83
N ILE A 118 -10.94 0.43 7.11
CA ILE A 118 -11.50 -0.92 7.30
C ILE A 118 -11.49 -1.71 5.97
N ALA A 119 -11.79 -1.06 4.85
CA ALA A 119 -11.72 -1.69 3.53
C ALA A 119 -10.28 -2.07 3.14
N ASP A 120 -9.30 -1.24 3.48
CA ASP A 120 -7.87 -1.53 3.26
C ASP A 120 -7.39 -2.68 4.15
N ALA A 121 -7.84 -2.72 5.42
CA ALA A 121 -7.58 -3.85 6.31
C ALA A 121 -8.19 -5.16 5.77
N TRP A 122 -9.40 -5.08 5.20
CA TRP A 122 -10.04 -6.22 4.54
C TRP A 122 -9.24 -6.69 3.31
N LEU A 123 -8.78 -5.77 2.46
CA LEU A 123 -7.94 -6.06 1.30
C LEU A 123 -6.66 -6.79 1.72
N LEU A 124 -5.96 -6.27 2.73
CA LEU A 124 -4.74 -6.87 3.27
C LEU A 124 -4.99 -8.25 3.88
N LEU A 125 -6.10 -8.45 4.59
CA LEU A 125 -6.44 -9.74 5.18
C LEU A 125 -6.71 -10.79 4.09
N LYS A 126 -7.49 -10.44 3.06
CA LYS A 126 -7.78 -11.33 1.93
C LYS A 126 -6.53 -11.62 1.10
N TRP A 127 -5.74 -10.59 0.81
CA TRP A 127 -4.47 -10.75 0.10
C TRP A 127 -3.44 -11.52 0.94
N GLY A 128 -3.36 -11.34 2.26
CA GLY A 128 -2.49 -12.15 3.13
C GLY A 128 -2.93 -13.61 3.23
N GLY A 129 -4.24 -13.87 3.15
CA GLY A 129 -4.81 -15.21 3.00
C GLY A 129 -4.47 -15.91 1.68
N PHE A 130 -3.86 -15.21 0.73
CA PHE A 130 -3.40 -15.73 -0.56
C PHE A 130 -2.37 -16.86 -0.44
N PHE A 131 -1.47 -16.82 0.56
CA PHE A 131 -0.55 -17.95 0.84
C PHE A 131 -1.30 -19.28 1.10
N ARG A 132 -2.63 -19.23 1.24
CA ARG A 132 -3.53 -20.37 1.47
C ARG A 132 -4.52 -20.69 0.31
N ARG A 133 -4.31 -20.20 -0.92
CA ARG A 133 -5.16 -20.42 -2.13
C ARG A 133 -6.53 -19.72 -2.13
N SER A 134 -6.59 -18.45 -1.72
CA SER A 134 -7.81 -17.63 -1.86
C SER A 134 -7.82 -16.87 -3.19
N GLU A 135 -9.00 -16.71 -3.82
CA GLU A 135 -9.18 -15.86 -5.00
C GLU A 135 -8.82 -14.39 -4.69
N PHE A 136 -8.27 -13.69 -5.69
CA PHE A 136 -7.87 -12.29 -5.54
C PHE A 136 -9.10 -11.38 -5.25
N PRO A 137 -9.01 -10.44 -4.29
CA PRO A 137 -10.16 -9.67 -3.80
C PRO A 137 -10.63 -8.55 -4.75
N HIS A 138 -11.14 -8.90 -5.93
CA HIS A 138 -11.63 -7.95 -6.95
C HIS A 138 -12.77 -7.04 -6.44
N LEU A 139 -13.52 -7.47 -5.42
CA LEU A 139 -14.57 -6.67 -4.78
C LEU A 139 -14.04 -5.34 -4.24
N PHE A 140 -12.75 -5.24 -3.91
CA PHE A 140 -12.15 -3.99 -3.45
C PHE A 140 -12.34 -2.83 -4.46
N ALA A 141 -12.25 -3.10 -5.76
CA ALA A 141 -12.44 -2.07 -6.78
C ALA A 141 -13.86 -1.47 -6.73
N ALA A 142 -14.88 -2.30 -6.51
CA ALA A 142 -16.25 -1.85 -6.35
C ALA A 142 -16.43 -1.06 -5.04
N ILE A 143 -15.81 -1.52 -3.94
CA ILE A 143 -15.84 -0.81 -2.65
C ILE A 143 -15.18 0.57 -2.78
N ALA A 144 -14.00 0.65 -3.41
CA ALA A 144 -13.30 1.91 -3.64
C ALA A 144 -14.14 2.88 -4.48
N LEU A 145 -14.82 2.40 -5.52
CA LEU A 145 -15.73 3.22 -6.33
C LEU A 145 -16.92 3.76 -5.51
N VAL A 146 -17.54 2.91 -4.69
CA VAL A 146 -18.64 3.32 -3.80
C VAL A 146 -18.16 4.33 -2.78
N LEU A 147 -17.02 4.10 -2.12
CA LEU A 147 -16.42 5.04 -1.16
C LEU A 147 -16.02 6.36 -1.83
N PHE A 148 -15.60 6.31 -3.10
CA PHE A 148 -15.31 7.52 -3.88
C PHE A 148 -16.58 8.33 -4.10
N ALA A 149 -17.70 7.70 -4.46
CA ALA A 149 -19.01 8.37 -4.55
C ALA A 149 -19.45 8.95 -3.20
N ILE A 150 -19.31 8.19 -2.11
CA ILE A 150 -19.63 8.64 -0.74
C ILE A 150 -18.78 9.86 -0.35
N SER A 151 -17.52 9.93 -0.78
CA SER A 151 -16.64 11.08 -0.51
C SER A 151 -17.16 12.41 -1.09
N PHE A 152 -17.97 12.37 -2.16
CA PHE A 152 -18.66 13.55 -2.68
C PHE A 152 -19.81 13.97 -1.79
N TRP A 153 -20.58 12.99 -1.32
CA TRP A 153 -21.69 13.22 -0.40
C TRP A 153 -21.22 13.80 0.95
N THR A 154 -20.14 13.24 1.52
CA THR A 154 -19.58 13.71 2.79
C THR A 154 -18.72 14.96 2.63
N ARG A 155 -18.29 15.29 1.39
CA ARG A 155 -17.34 16.37 1.05
C ARG A 155 -15.95 16.15 1.64
N SER A 156 -15.56 14.89 1.80
CA SER A 156 -14.27 14.50 2.40
C SER A 156 -13.14 14.52 1.37
N ARG A 157 -12.40 15.63 1.29
CA ARG A 157 -11.19 15.72 0.46
C ARG A 157 -10.10 14.73 0.91
N ALA A 158 -9.96 14.51 2.22
CA ALA A 158 -9.01 13.55 2.76
C ALA A 158 -9.32 12.12 2.29
N ALA A 159 -10.61 11.72 2.31
CA ALA A 159 -10.99 10.40 1.81
C ALA A 159 -10.65 10.22 0.34
N ARG A 160 -10.86 11.22 -0.53
CA ARG A 160 -10.51 11.13 -1.95
C ARG A 160 -9.03 10.88 -2.19
N HIS A 161 -8.17 11.58 -1.46
CA HIS A 161 -6.71 11.35 -1.51
C HIS A 161 -6.36 9.93 -1.09
N LEU A 162 -6.89 9.49 0.04
CA LEU A 162 -6.62 8.16 0.56
C LEU A 162 -7.16 7.07 -0.38
N ILE A 163 -8.36 7.22 -0.95
CA ILE A 163 -8.93 6.26 -1.91
C ILE A 163 -8.02 6.10 -3.12
N ILE A 164 -7.48 7.19 -3.68
CA ILE A 164 -6.55 7.10 -4.82
C ILE A 164 -5.29 6.32 -4.42
N LEU A 165 -4.73 6.60 -3.23
CA LEU A 165 -3.58 5.86 -2.72
C LEU A 165 -3.91 4.38 -2.48
N SER A 166 -5.09 4.06 -1.93
CA SER A 166 -5.55 2.69 -1.72
C SER A 166 -5.79 1.96 -3.04
N VAL A 167 -6.27 2.63 -4.09
CA VAL A 167 -6.39 2.06 -5.44
C VAL A 167 -5.01 1.79 -6.04
N LEU A 168 -4.06 2.71 -5.91
CA LEU A 168 -2.67 2.47 -6.35
C LEU A 168 -2.05 1.28 -5.61
N PHE A 169 -2.27 1.18 -4.30
CA PHE A 169 -1.84 0.04 -3.50
C PHE A 169 -2.49 -1.27 -3.97
N TYR A 170 -3.80 -1.26 -4.21
CA TYR A 170 -4.53 -2.41 -4.77
C TYR A 170 -3.96 -2.85 -6.13
N LEU A 171 -3.60 -1.91 -7.02
CA LEU A 171 -3.00 -2.24 -8.32
C LEU A 171 -1.60 -2.85 -8.18
N VAL A 172 -0.81 -2.43 -7.19
CA VAL A 172 0.46 -3.09 -6.85
C VAL A 172 0.20 -4.52 -6.38
N LEU A 173 -0.78 -4.74 -5.50
CA LEU A 173 -1.13 -6.10 -5.07
C LEU A 173 -1.62 -6.97 -6.25
N LEU A 174 -2.39 -6.38 -7.16
CA LEU A 174 -2.91 -7.06 -8.35
C LEU A 174 -1.80 -7.47 -9.31
N SER A 175 -0.77 -6.63 -9.49
CA SER A 175 0.37 -6.98 -10.35
C SER A 175 1.24 -8.09 -9.78
N MET A 176 1.17 -8.37 -8.48
CA MET A 176 1.86 -9.52 -7.88
C MET A 176 1.12 -10.84 -8.13
N ASP A 177 -0.16 -10.77 -8.51
CA ASP A 177 -1.02 -11.94 -8.75
C ASP A 177 -1.22 -12.22 -10.25
N HIS A 178 -1.24 -11.16 -11.06
CA HIS A 178 -1.37 -11.22 -12.51
C HIS A 178 -0.06 -10.88 -13.22
N ASN A 179 -0.03 -10.93 -14.56
CA ASN A 179 1.13 -10.48 -15.31
C ASN A 179 1.41 -8.99 -15.01
N THR A 180 2.59 -8.72 -14.43
CA THR A 180 3.02 -7.38 -13.99
C THR A 180 2.82 -6.33 -15.08
N LEU A 181 3.22 -6.64 -16.32
CA LEU A 181 3.16 -5.72 -17.45
C LEU A 181 1.72 -5.38 -17.87
N GLN A 182 0.78 -6.32 -17.73
CA GLN A 182 -0.63 -6.06 -18.04
C GLN A 182 -1.27 -5.05 -17.09
N VAL A 183 -0.74 -4.91 -15.87
CA VAL A 183 -1.23 -3.94 -14.87
C VAL A 183 -0.41 -2.64 -14.93
N SER A 184 0.91 -2.74 -14.99
CA SER A 184 1.82 -1.60 -14.87
C SER A 184 1.83 -0.70 -16.11
N VAL A 185 1.68 -1.26 -17.32
CA VAL A 185 1.64 -0.49 -18.57
C VAL A 185 0.38 0.41 -18.62
N PRO A 186 -0.86 -0.10 -18.44
CA PRO A 186 -2.03 0.75 -18.36
C PRO A 186 -1.97 1.76 -17.22
N LEU A 187 -1.48 1.37 -16.03
CA LEU A 187 -1.30 2.27 -14.90
C LEU A 187 -0.41 3.46 -15.27
N THR A 188 0.73 3.20 -15.91
CA THR A 188 1.69 4.22 -16.33
C THR A 188 1.05 5.18 -17.35
N PHE A 189 0.41 4.63 -18.39
CA PHE A 189 -0.24 5.44 -19.43
C PHE A 189 -1.40 6.28 -18.89
N VAL A 190 -2.31 5.67 -18.12
CA VAL A 190 -3.45 6.39 -17.52
C VAL A 190 -2.95 7.48 -16.58
N SER A 191 -1.92 7.20 -15.78
CA SER A 191 -1.32 8.18 -14.88
C SER A 191 -0.68 9.35 -15.64
N ALA A 192 0.03 9.09 -16.74
CA ALA A 192 0.58 10.14 -17.60
C ALA A 192 -0.52 11.01 -18.23
N LEU A 193 -1.60 10.40 -18.72
CA LEU A 193 -2.76 11.11 -19.28
C LEU A 193 -3.47 11.96 -18.21
N LEU A 194 -3.67 11.40 -17.01
CA LEU A 194 -4.24 12.14 -15.88
C LEU A 194 -3.35 13.30 -15.46
N PHE A 195 -2.03 13.12 -15.46
CA PHE A 195 -1.08 14.20 -15.18
C PHE A 195 -1.20 15.32 -16.21
N ALA A 196 -1.16 14.99 -17.50
CA ALA A 196 -1.31 15.95 -18.58
C ALA A 196 -2.66 16.68 -18.50
N ALA A 197 -3.76 15.95 -18.31
CA ALA A 197 -5.09 16.54 -18.14
C ALA A 197 -5.14 17.48 -16.92
N ALA A 198 -4.53 17.10 -15.80
CA ALA A 198 -4.51 17.91 -14.59
C ALA A 198 -3.65 19.19 -14.73
N VAL A 199 -2.63 19.17 -15.59
CA VAL A 199 -1.78 20.35 -15.89
C VAL A 199 -2.46 21.27 -16.90
N PHE A 200 -2.91 20.74 -18.04
CA PHE A 200 -3.42 21.55 -19.15
C PHE A 200 -4.90 21.93 -19.00
N ALA A 201 -5.67 21.17 -18.22
CA ALA A 201 -7.09 21.37 -17.99
C ALA A 201 -7.41 21.37 -16.48
N ALA A 202 -6.58 22.05 -15.68
CA ALA A 202 -6.66 22.05 -14.21
C ALA A 202 -8.05 22.41 -13.67
N ALA A 203 -8.69 23.45 -14.19
CA ALA A 203 -10.00 23.93 -13.72
C ALA A 203 -11.16 22.93 -13.94
N PRO A 204 -11.41 22.40 -15.16
CA PRO A 204 -12.47 21.40 -15.35
C PRO A 204 -12.17 20.09 -14.63
N VAL A 205 -10.90 19.67 -14.57
CA VAL A 205 -10.51 18.44 -13.88
C VAL A 205 -10.72 18.55 -12.36
N ASP A 206 -10.33 19.67 -11.74
CA ASP A 206 -10.58 19.85 -10.31
C ASP A 206 -12.07 20.07 -9.99
N ARG A 207 -12.87 20.58 -10.92
CA ARG A 207 -14.34 20.64 -10.75
C ARG A 207 -14.95 19.24 -10.62
N ILE A 208 -14.43 18.26 -11.36
CA ILE A 208 -14.91 16.87 -11.34
C ILE A 208 -14.36 16.14 -10.11
N VAL A 209 -13.04 16.08 -9.96
CA VAL A 209 -12.39 15.23 -8.95
C VAL A 209 -12.33 15.91 -7.57
N GLN A 210 -12.40 17.24 -7.53
CA GLN A 210 -12.44 18.06 -6.32
C GLN A 210 -11.33 17.71 -5.31
N LEU A 211 -10.09 17.63 -5.81
CA LEU A 211 -8.89 17.33 -5.02
C LEU A 211 -8.15 18.59 -4.56
N GLY A 212 -8.63 19.77 -4.95
CA GLY A 212 -7.98 21.05 -4.66
C GLY A 212 -6.67 21.20 -5.43
N GLY A 213 -6.65 20.82 -6.71
CA GLY A 213 -5.49 20.95 -7.59
C GLY A 213 -4.36 19.95 -7.33
N ARG A 214 -4.60 18.93 -6.50
CA ARG A 214 -3.59 17.93 -6.11
C ARG A 214 -3.59 16.66 -6.97
N LEU A 215 -4.37 16.62 -8.04
CA LEU A 215 -4.37 15.48 -8.96
C LEU A 215 -2.99 15.23 -9.63
N PRO A 216 -2.21 16.25 -10.08
CA PRO A 216 -0.89 16.02 -10.66
C PRO A 216 0.04 15.25 -9.72
N LEU A 217 -0.08 15.47 -8.40
CA LEU A 217 0.71 14.74 -7.41
C LEU A 217 0.37 13.25 -7.41
N HIS A 218 -0.91 12.88 -7.42
CA HIS A 218 -1.32 11.48 -7.37
C HIS A 218 -1.06 10.78 -8.70
N ALA A 219 -1.24 11.50 -9.80
CA ALA A 219 -0.88 11.03 -11.13
C ALA A 219 0.63 10.77 -11.25
N LEU A 220 1.48 11.63 -10.69
CA LEU A 220 2.93 11.37 -10.65
C LEU A 220 3.25 10.14 -9.80
N ILE A 221 2.62 9.96 -8.63
CA ILE A 221 2.81 8.76 -7.80
C ILE A 221 2.43 7.52 -8.62
N GLY A 222 1.24 7.50 -9.23
CA GLY A 222 0.78 6.37 -10.04
C GLY A 222 1.71 6.06 -11.22
N PHE A 223 2.21 7.10 -11.90
CA PHE A 223 3.18 6.94 -12.98
C PHE A 223 4.49 6.31 -12.48
N LEU A 224 5.07 6.85 -11.40
CA LEU A 224 6.31 6.34 -10.83
C LEU A 224 6.15 4.90 -10.30
N THR A 225 5.01 4.57 -9.70
CA THR A 225 4.69 3.21 -9.28
C THR A 225 4.62 2.26 -10.48
N GLY A 226 3.91 2.64 -11.55
CA GLY A 226 3.84 1.84 -12.77
C GLY A 226 5.21 1.64 -13.43
N MET A 227 6.03 2.70 -13.52
CA MET A 227 7.39 2.62 -14.04
C MET A 227 8.29 1.73 -13.20
N ALA A 228 8.23 1.84 -11.87
CA ALA A 228 8.98 0.99 -10.97
C ALA A 228 8.63 -0.49 -11.17
N MET A 229 7.34 -0.82 -11.29
CA MET A 229 6.88 -2.19 -11.56
C MET A 229 7.41 -2.73 -12.89
N ILE A 230 7.37 -1.92 -13.96
CA ILE A 230 7.95 -2.27 -15.27
C ILE A 230 9.46 -2.53 -15.14
N GLN A 231 10.17 -1.66 -14.42
CA GLN A 231 11.62 -1.79 -14.24
C GLN A 231 12.01 -3.01 -13.43
N PHE A 232 11.26 -3.36 -12.37
CA PHE A 232 11.51 -4.58 -11.60
C PHE A 232 11.33 -5.83 -12.46
N GLU A 233 10.26 -5.89 -13.26
CA GLU A 233 10.04 -7.01 -14.19
C GLU A 233 11.18 -7.12 -15.21
N LEU A 234 11.58 -6.00 -15.82
CA LEU A 234 12.65 -5.97 -16.82
C LEU A 234 14.05 -6.20 -16.24
N ALA A 235 14.24 -5.97 -14.94
CA ALA A 235 15.52 -6.15 -14.27
C ALA A 235 15.76 -7.62 -13.85
N ASP A 236 14.71 -8.41 -13.67
CA ASP A 236 14.79 -9.83 -13.30
C ASP A 236 15.16 -10.73 -14.50
N GLU A 237 14.88 -10.27 -15.72
CA GLU A 237 15.40 -10.90 -16.93
C GLU A 237 16.92 -10.71 -17.01
N ALA A 238 17.68 -11.80 -16.92
CA ALA A 238 19.14 -11.88 -16.77
C ALA A 238 20.00 -11.31 -17.94
N SER A 239 19.44 -10.45 -18.78
CA SER A 239 20.15 -9.74 -19.83
C SER A 239 19.86 -8.26 -19.68
N TYR A 240 20.90 -7.43 -19.71
CA TYR A 240 20.80 -5.98 -19.74
C TYR A 240 20.06 -5.56 -21.02
N ASN A 241 18.73 -5.61 -20.99
CA ASN A 241 17.88 -5.39 -22.14
C ASN A 241 17.77 -3.87 -22.33
N GLY A 242 17.98 -3.39 -23.57
CA GLY A 242 17.79 -1.97 -23.91
C GLY A 242 16.44 -1.41 -23.44
N ALA A 243 15.44 -2.28 -23.25
CA ALA A 243 14.15 -1.96 -22.64
C ALA A 243 14.25 -1.36 -21.22
N PHE A 244 15.08 -1.90 -20.33
CA PHE A 244 15.27 -1.34 -18.97
C PHE A 244 15.89 0.07 -19.05
N ALA A 245 16.89 0.25 -19.92
CA ALA A 245 17.52 1.55 -20.12
C ALA A 245 16.53 2.59 -20.68
N ILE A 246 15.68 2.18 -21.64
CA ILE A 246 14.60 3.01 -22.19
C ILE A 246 13.58 3.36 -21.09
N ALA A 247 13.12 2.38 -20.30
CA ALA A 247 12.19 2.62 -19.21
C ALA A 247 12.76 3.63 -18.20
N SER A 248 14.03 3.47 -17.82
CA SER A 248 14.71 4.38 -16.90
C SER A 248 14.86 5.78 -17.47
N ALA A 249 15.23 5.91 -18.75
CA ALA A 249 15.29 7.18 -19.44
C ALA A 249 13.91 7.87 -19.51
N VAL A 250 12.84 7.12 -19.76
CA VAL A 250 11.46 7.61 -19.76
C VAL A 250 11.05 8.07 -18.36
N ALA A 251 11.37 7.31 -17.30
CA ALA A 251 11.08 7.69 -15.93
C ALA A 251 11.77 9.01 -15.55
N LEU A 252 13.07 9.14 -15.84
CA LEU A 252 13.84 10.36 -15.61
C LEU A 252 13.28 11.56 -16.40
N ALA A 253 12.98 11.38 -17.68
CA ALA A 253 12.40 12.43 -18.51
C ALA A 253 11.03 12.88 -17.98
N ALA A 254 10.19 11.94 -17.55
CA ALA A 254 8.88 12.23 -16.96
C ALA A 254 8.99 12.97 -15.62
N ILE A 255 9.97 12.61 -14.76
CA ILE A 255 10.25 13.35 -13.52
C ILE A 255 10.62 14.80 -13.81
N VAL A 256 11.53 15.02 -14.76
CA VAL A 256 11.93 16.38 -15.18
C VAL A 256 10.74 17.14 -15.74
N ALA A 257 9.95 16.53 -16.62
CA ALA A 257 8.74 17.12 -17.17
C ALA A 257 7.73 17.48 -16.07
N ALA A 258 7.53 16.61 -15.08
CA ALA A 258 6.63 16.88 -13.97
C ALA A 258 7.08 18.07 -13.10
N ILE A 259 8.39 18.20 -12.87
CA ILE A 259 8.97 19.36 -12.16
C ILE A 259 8.80 20.64 -12.98
N MET A 260 9.06 20.61 -14.28
CA MET A 260 8.95 21.78 -15.15
C MET A 260 7.50 22.26 -15.28
N LEU A 261 6.55 21.33 -15.44
CA LEU A 261 5.14 21.63 -15.70
C LEU A 261 4.35 21.96 -14.43
N GLY A 262 4.61 21.28 -13.31
CA GLY A 262 3.81 21.43 -12.08
C GLY A 262 4.60 21.75 -10.81
N GLY A 263 5.93 21.71 -10.85
CA GLY A 263 6.79 21.83 -9.66
C GLY A 263 6.83 23.23 -9.04
N ARG A 264 6.49 24.27 -9.80
CA ARG A 264 6.41 25.65 -9.29
C ARG A 264 5.26 25.82 -8.29
N GLU A 265 4.13 25.19 -8.57
CA GLU A 265 2.87 25.41 -7.84
C GLU A 265 2.69 24.44 -6.66
N SER A 266 3.30 23.25 -6.71
CA SER A 266 3.11 22.22 -5.69
C SER A 266 4.42 21.77 -5.04
N ARG A 267 4.60 22.14 -3.76
CA ARG A 267 5.71 21.64 -2.93
C ARG A 267 5.67 20.11 -2.79
N GLY A 268 4.48 19.52 -2.68
CA GLY A 268 4.32 18.07 -2.57
C GLY A 268 4.75 17.35 -3.84
N LEU A 269 4.42 17.90 -5.02
CA LEU A 269 4.85 17.33 -6.31
C LEU A 269 6.37 17.30 -6.42
N ARG A 270 7.06 18.38 -6.01
CA ARG A 270 8.54 18.41 -6.00
C ARG A 270 9.13 17.32 -5.11
N TRP A 271 8.60 17.14 -3.91
CA TRP A 271 9.08 16.10 -3.00
C TRP A 271 8.90 14.69 -3.57
N VAL A 272 7.74 14.41 -4.16
CA VAL A 272 7.50 13.12 -4.84
C VAL A 272 8.45 12.95 -6.02
N ALA A 273 8.68 13.99 -6.82
CA ALA A 273 9.61 13.95 -7.94
C ALA A 273 11.06 13.71 -7.50
N TYR A 274 11.52 14.35 -6.41
CA TYR A 274 12.85 14.11 -5.85
C TYR A 274 12.99 12.71 -5.26
N ALA A 275 11.96 12.21 -4.57
CA ALA A 275 11.94 10.85 -4.06
C ALA A 275 11.97 9.83 -5.22
N GLY A 276 11.19 10.06 -6.27
CA GLY A 276 11.20 9.27 -7.50
C GLY A 276 12.58 9.28 -8.18
N PHE A 277 13.22 10.44 -8.29
CA PHE A 277 14.56 10.56 -8.86
C PHE A 277 15.62 9.81 -8.04
N ALA A 278 15.58 9.94 -6.71
CA ALA A 278 16.50 9.22 -5.82
C ALA A 278 16.31 7.71 -5.91
N PHE A 279 15.05 7.26 -5.96
CA PHE A 279 14.70 5.85 -6.14
C PHE A 279 15.16 5.32 -7.51
N GLU A 280 14.96 6.09 -8.57
CA GLU A 280 15.40 5.77 -9.93
C GLU A 280 16.93 5.58 -10.00
N LEU A 281 17.69 6.50 -9.41
CA LEU A 281 19.14 6.37 -9.31
C LEU A 281 19.56 5.12 -8.52
N ALA A 282 18.82 4.78 -7.45
CA ALA A 282 19.10 3.58 -6.67
C ALA A 282 18.86 2.30 -7.47
N ILE A 283 17.76 2.19 -8.22
CA ILE A 283 17.49 1.03 -9.09
C ILE A 283 18.58 0.91 -10.16
N ILE A 284 18.87 1.99 -10.89
CA ILE A 284 19.90 1.98 -11.95
C ILE A 284 21.24 1.49 -11.37
N TYR A 285 21.62 1.99 -10.19
CA TYR A 285 22.82 1.58 -9.50
C TYR A 285 22.83 0.09 -9.13
N VAL A 286 21.73 -0.42 -8.54
CA VAL A 286 21.61 -1.84 -8.15
C VAL A 286 21.72 -2.75 -9.36
N VAL A 287 21.03 -2.45 -10.46
CA VAL A 287 21.07 -3.24 -11.70
C VAL A 287 22.46 -3.19 -12.33
N MET A 288 23.10 -2.02 -12.35
CA MET A 288 24.47 -1.88 -12.85
C MET A 288 25.47 -2.70 -12.00
N LEU A 289 25.34 -2.69 -10.68
CA LEU A 289 26.18 -3.50 -9.78
C LEU A 289 26.03 -5.00 -10.04
N GLN A 290 24.81 -5.50 -10.26
CA GLN A 290 24.58 -6.92 -10.57
C GLN A 290 25.36 -7.34 -11.83
N SER A 291 25.37 -6.50 -12.87
CA SER A 291 26.13 -6.76 -14.10
C SER A 291 27.65 -6.80 -13.87
N MET A 292 28.17 -5.94 -12.96
CA MET A 292 29.58 -5.92 -12.61
C MET A 292 29.97 -7.11 -11.72
N LEU A 293 29.07 -7.57 -10.83
CA LEU A 293 29.28 -8.77 -10.02
C LEU A 293 29.31 -10.04 -10.87
N GLY A 294 28.44 -10.17 -11.86
CA GLY A 294 28.48 -11.28 -12.83
C GLY A 294 29.81 -11.31 -13.61
N THR A 295 30.27 -10.14 -14.05
CA THR A 295 31.55 -9.98 -14.76
C THR A 295 32.76 -10.28 -13.85
N ALA A 296 32.76 -9.77 -12.61
CA ALA A 296 33.81 -10.02 -11.63
C ALA A 296 33.83 -11.49 -11.18
N GLY A 297 32.67 -12.13 -11.02
CA GLY A 297 32.52 -13.54 -10.73
C GLY A 297 33.05 -14.43 -11.85
N PHE A 298 32.79 -14.07 -13.11
CA PHE A 298 33.41 -14.72 -14.27
C PHE A 298 34.93 -14.60 -14.23
N PHE A 299 35.47 -13.40 -14.01
CA PHE A 299 36.93 -13.21 -13.93
C PHE A 299 37.55 -13.96 -12.76
N LEU A 300 36.89 -14.04 -11.60
CA LEU A 300 37.35 -14.80 -10.45
C LEU A 300 37.34 -16.30 -10.73
N ALA A 301 36.26 -16.84 -11.29
CA ALA A 301 36.16 -18.25 -11.68
C ALA A 301 37.21 -18.61 -12.74
N ALA A 302 37.40 -17.75 -13.75
CA ALA A 302 38.43 -17.91 -14.77
C ALA A 302 39.84 -17.89 -14.14
N ALA A 303 40.12 -16.95 -13.23
CA ALA A 303 41.41 -16.86 -12.55
C ALA A 303 41.71 -18.10 -11.69
N VAL A 304 40.72 -18.61 -10.95
CA VAL A 304 40.88 -19.85 -10.16
C VAL A 304 41.12 -21.05 -11.07
N LEU A 305 40.35 -21.19 -12.16
CA LEU A 305 40.47 -22.31 -13.09
C LEU A 305 41.81 -22.31 -13.83
N LEU A 306 42.25 -21.13 -14.29
CA LEU A 306 43.58 -20.93 -14.88
C LEU A 306 44.69 -21.20 -13.86
N GLY A 307 44.52 -20.78 -12.60
CA GLY A 307 45.46 -21.05 -11.51
C GLY A 307 45.63 -22.55 -11.21
N ILE A 308 44.53 -23.30 -11.15
CA ILE A 308 44.55 -24.76 -10.98
C ILE A 308 45.26 -25.41 -12.18
N MET A 309 44.93 -24.98 -13.40
CA MET A 309 45.56 -25.51 -14.61
C MET A 309 47.07 -25.24 -14.65
N ALA A 310 47.50 -24.04 -14.27
CA ALA A 310 48.91 -23.70 -14.15
C ALA A 310 49.63 -24.60 -13.14
N LEU A 311 49.03 -24.86 -11.97
CA LEU A 311 49.61 -25.78 -10.98
C LEU A 311 49.72 -27.22 -11.50
N VAL A 312 48.72 -27.69 -12.24
CA VAL A 312 48.76 -29.02 -12.88
C VAL A 312 49.88 -29.09 -13.91
N ILE A 313 49.98 -28.09 -14.79
CA ILE A 313 51.03 -28.01 -15.83
C ILE A 313 52.42 -28.02 -15.17
N ILE A 314 52.67 -27.14 -14.19
CA ILE A 314 53.95 -27.10 -13.47
C ILE A 314 54.27 -28.45 -12.82
N ARG A 315 53.28 -29.14 -12.27
CA ARG A 315 53.46 -30.44 -11.61
C ARG A 315 53.74 -31.55 -12.62
N VAL A 316 53.15 -31.50 -13.81
CA VAL A 316 53.41 -32.43 -14.92
C VAL A 316 54.79 -32.17 -15.51
N GLU A 317 55.16 -30.93 -15.79
CA GLU A 317 56.50 -30.55 -16.27
C GLU A 317 57.59 -30.97 -15.29
N LYS A 318 57.40 -30.75 -13.99
CA LYS A 318 58.34 -31.24 -12.96
C LYS A 318 58.47 -32.76 -12.95
N ARG A 319 57.41 -33.51 -13.27
CA ARG A 319 57.45 -34.97 -13.38
C ARG A 319 58.13 -35.44 -14.67
N MET A 320 57.98 -34.71 -15.76
CA MET A 320 58.59 -35.02 -17.05
C MET A 320 60.08 -34.63 -17.11
N ASN A 321 60.47 -33.54 -16.46
CA ASN A 321 61.85 -33.04 -16.40
C ASN A 321 62.63 -33.58 -15.19
N ALA A 322 62.05 -34.48 -14.39
CA ALA A 322 62.79 -35.18 -13.36
C ALA A 322 63.80 -36.12 -14.04
N PRO A 323 65.11 -35.94 -13.84
CA PRO A 323 66.11 -36.83 -14.42
C PRO A 323 65.88 -38.26 -13.88
N THR A 324 65.80 -39.25 -14.78
CA THR A 324 65.92 -40.67 -14.42
C THR A 324 67.26 -40.86 -13.72
N THR A 325 67.23 -40.80 -12.39
CA THR A 325 68.38 -41.12 -11.56
C THR A 325 68.42 -42.64 -11.44
N GLU A 326 69.06 -43.25 -12.43
CA GLU A 326 69.89 -44.42 -12.17
C GLU A 326 70.87 -44.09 -11.04
N GLY A 327 71.00 -45.00 -10.06
CA GLY A 327 72.21 -45.06 -9.23
C GLY A 327 72.05 -45.59 -7.81
N ALA A 328 72.16 -46.92 -7.66
CA ALA A 328 72.90 -47.64 -6.61
C ALA A 328 72.45 -47.57 -5.13
N LYS A 329 72.13 -48.74 -4.56
CA LYS A 329 73.01 -49.50 -3.63
C LYS A 329 72.36 -50.81 -3.17
N ALA A 330 72.75 -51.92 -3.81
CA ALA A 330 73.36 -53.11 -3.20
C ALA A 330 73.91 -53.99 -4.33
#